data_AF-A0AAD7I8J2-F1
#
_entry.id   AF-A0AAD7I8J2-F1
#
_cell.length_a   1.000
_cell.length_b   1.000
_cell.length_c   1.000
_cell.angle_alpha   90.00
_cell.angle_beta   90.00
_cell.angle_gamma   90.00
#
_symmetry.space_group_name_H-M   'P 1'
#
loop_
_entity.id
_entity.type
_entity.pdbx_description
1 polymer ?
#
loop_
_entity_poly.entity_id
_entity_poly.type
_entity_poly.pdbx_seq_one_letter_code
_entity_poly.pdbx_strand_id
1 'polypeptide(L)'
;FPPRNGEEHRRLCKMHNELSTPEEKEEFLATYGAQWTEFARIDYFDLVRYTIVDPMHNLLLGVAKNQWFARWIETGTLRANTPQTARELNIIHDFLEDFESPLWAGHLPLRVGEAAGGSLTADEYKFATTGPLAIVIPLVWERFLPEAERDHANAVARHPAAVSEYKKKLKAWELAQKKGDKTVRKPREPKEPVQRMRAGEDRNFLRLAAALKILVGSSMYGADEMKPNHHWAVHVPAQIRDYGPVYGFWAFLTERLNKVLKNMNSNNWGGGLLEVSMMREFHRMKQLGAMVCRALEFFVWVLTSIIAERDSR
;
A
#
# COMPACT_ATOMS: atom_id res chain seq x y z
N PHE A 1 -9.51 1.30 -21.34
CA PHE A 1 -8.46 0.32 -21.72
C PHE A 1 -9.13 -0.93 -22.27
N PRO A 2 -8.69 -1.47 -23.43
CA PRO A 2 -9.17 -2.76 -23.92
C PRO A 2 -8.80 -3.87 -22.92
N PRO A 3 -9.66 -4.88 -22.74
CA PRO A 3 -9.38 -6.01 -21.84
C PRO A 3 -8.18 -6.80 -22.36
N ARG A 4 -7.33 -7.25 -21.44
CA ARG A 4 -6.16 -8.05 -21.78
C ARG A 4 -6.56 -9.50 -22.06
N ASN A 5 -6.01 -10.09 -23.12
CA ASN A 5 -6.24 -11.50 -23.49
C ASN A 5 -5.10 -12.38 -22.93
N GLY A 6 -5.46 -13.52 -22.30
CA GLY A 6 -4.52 -14.51 -21.77
C GLY A 6 -3.61 -15.14 -22.83
N GLU A 7 -4.13 -15.43 -24.03
CA GLU A 7 -3.34 -16.00 -25.13
C GLU A 7 -2.28 -15.02 -25.63
N GLU A 8 -2.69 -13.76 -25.82
CA GLU A 8 -1.77 -12.70 -26.24
C GLU A 8 -0.74 -12.41 -25.15
N HIS A 9 -1.15 -12.38 -23.88
CA HIS A 9 -0.22 -12.22 -22.77
C HIS A 9 0.82 -13.35 -22.73
N ARG A 10 0.40 -14.61 -22.93
CA ARG A 10 1.31 -15.76 -23.02
C ARG A 10 2.28 -15.63 -24.19
N ARG A 11 1.80 -15.18 -25.36
CA ARG A 11 2.65 -14.92 -26.53
C ARG A 11 3.72 -13.87 -26.20
N LEU A 12 3.33 -12.77 -25.57
CA LEU A 12 4.25 -11.72 -25.12
C LEU A 12 5.25 -12.24 -24.06
N CYS A 13 4.84 -13.09 -23.13
CA CYS A 13 5.76 -13.72 -22.18
C CYS A 13 6.83 -14.58 -22.89
N LYS A 14 6.44 -15.35 -23.91
CA LYS A 14 7.38 -16.16 -24.71
C LYS A 14 8.37 -15.26 -25.47
N MET A 15 7.88 -14.19 -26.11
CA MET A 15 8.74 -13.20 -26.76
C MET A 15 9.72 -12.55 -25.78
N HIS A 16 9.27 -12.20 -24.58
CA HIS A 16 10.15 -11.68 -23.52
C HIS A 16 11.25 -12.69 -23.13
N ASN A 17 10.96 -14.00 -23.14
CA ASN A 17 11.95 -15.03 -22.81
C ASN A 17 13.05 -15.17 -23.89
N GLU A 18 12.71 -14.88 -25.14
CA GLU A 18 13.62 -14.94 -26.29
C GLU A 18 14.60 -13.76 -26.34
N LEU A 19 14.30 -12.66 -25.62
CA LEU A 19 15.19 -11.51 -25.51
C LEU A 19 16.50 -11.89 -24.80
N SER A 20 17.61 -11.34 -25.29
CA SER A 20 18.94 -11.72 -24.83
C SER A 20 19.49 -10.77 -23.76
N THR A 21 19.17 -9.48 -23.83
CA THR A 21 19.71 -8.49 -22.90
C THR A 21 18.72 -8.12 -21.78
N PRO A 22 19.22 -7.80 -20.57
CA PRO A 22 18.39 -7.26 -19.49
C PRO A 22 17.68 -5.96 -19.86
N GLU A 23 18.33 -5.09 -20.62
CA GLU A 23 17.81 -3.79 -21.04
C GLU A 23 16.61 -3.95 -21.99
N GLU A 24 16.71 -4.83 -22.99
CA GLU A 24 15.58 -5.15 -23.88
C GLU A 24 14.41 -5.76 -23.12
N LYS A 25 14.69 -6.61 -22.11
CA LYS A 25 13.65 -7.21 -21.26
C LYS A 25 12.92 -6.14 -20.43
N GLU A 26 13.66 -5.19 -19.88
CA GLU A 26 13.08 -4.09 -19.11
C GLU A 26 12.24 -3.15 -19.99
N GLU A 27 12.73 -2.81 -21.20
CA GLU A 27 11.97 -2.02 -22.17
C GLU A 27 10.70 -2.75 -22.66
N PHE A 28 10.81 -4.06 -22.91
CA PHE A 28 9.67 -4.90 -23.29
C PHE A 28 8.64 -4.97 -22.16
N LEU A 29 9.09 -5.13 -20.92
CA LEU A 29 8.23 -5.11 -19.74
C LEU A 29 7.54 -3.75 -19.58
N ALA A 30 8.24 -2.64 -19.79
CA ALA A 30 7.66 -1.30 -19.72
C ALA A 30 6.59 -1.06 -20.82
N THR A 31 6.85 -1.56 -22.02
CA THR A 31 5.97 -1.37 -23.18
C THR A 31 4.74 -2.27 -23.13
N TYR A 32 4.93 -3.55 -22.85
CA TYR A 32 3.88 -4.57 -22.94
C TYR A 32 3.35 -4.99 -21.58
N GLY A 33 4.06 -4.74 -20.48
CA GLY A 33 3.66 -5.21 -19.15
C GLY A 33 3.60 -6.74 -19.05
N ALA A 34 4.49 -7.45 -19.75
CA ALA A 34 4.58 -8.91 -19.76
C ALA A 34 6.02 -9.37 -19.49
N GLN A 35 6.18 -10.32 -18.58
CA GLN A 35 7.46 -10.91 -18.20
C GLN A 35 7.37 -12.43 -18.31
N TRP A 36 8.48 -13.09 -18.67
CA TRP A 36 8.54 -14.55 -18.66
C TRP A 36 8.25 -15.10 -17.26
N THR A 37 7.44 -16.15 -17.21
CA THR A 37 7.17 -16.96 -16.03
C THR A 37 6.97 -18.41 -16.46
N GLU A 38 7.41 -19.36 -15.64
CA GLU A 38 7.25 -20.79 -15.95
C GLU A 38 5.78 -21.20 -16.11
N PHE A 39 4.85 -20.48 -15.47
CA PHE A 39 3.42 -20.67 -15.66
C PHE A 39 2.96 -20.44 -17.12
N ALA A 40 3.70 -19.66 -17.91
CA ALA A 40 3.42 -19.46 -19.33
C ALA A 40 3.58 -20.73 -20.18
N ARG A 41 4.21 -21.78 -19.65
CA ARG A 41 4.30 -23.11 -20.28
C ARG A 41 3.03 -23.94 -20.13
N ILE A 42 2.17 -23.62 -19.17
CA ILE A 42 1.02 -24.44 -18.81
C ILE A 42 -0.19 -23.98 -19.63
N ASP A 43 -0.54 -24.71 -20.69
CA ASP A 43 -1.52 -24.25 -21.69
C ASP A 43 -2.91 -23.96 -21.12
N TYR A 44 -3.34 -24.71 -20.09
CA TYR A 44 -4.64 -24.47 -19.43
C TYR A 44 -4.61 -23.32 -18.40
N PHE A 45 -3.44 -22.80 -18.04
CA PHE A 45 -3.30 -21.74 -17.06
C PHE A 45 -3.36 -20.37 -17.75
N ASP A 46 -4.50 -19.70 -17.68
CA ASP A 46 -4.66 -18.32 -18.15
C ASP A 46 -3.98 -17.35 -17.17
N LEU A 47 -2.82 -16.83 -17.58
CA LEU A 47 -2.02 -15.87 -16.80
C LEU A 47 -2.76 -14.58 -16.46
N VAL A 48 -3.69 -14.12 -17.31
CA VAL A 48 -4.43 -12.89 -17.06
C VAL A 48 -5.56 -13.18 -16.06
N ARG A 49 -6.29 -14.27 -16.25
CA ARG A 49 -7.42 -14.64 -15.39
C ARG A 49 -6.99 -15.14 -14.01
N TYR A 50 -5.94 -15.94 -13.94
CA TYR A 50 -5.52 -16.63 -12.71
C TYR A 50 -4.44 -15.89 -11.91
N THR A 51 -4.06 -14.68 -12.32
CA THR A 51 -3.23 -13.82 -11.49
C THR A 51 -4.06 -13.24 -10.35
N ILE A 52 -3.72 -13.64 -9.13
CA ILE A 52 -4.37 -13.16 -7.91
C ILE A 52 -3.93 -11.72 -7.63
N VAL A 53 -4.90 -10.82 -7.45
CA VAL A 53 -4.63 -9.47 -6.98
C VAL A 53 -4.60 -9.54 -5.46
N ASP A 54 -3.40 -9.55 -4.88
CA ASP A 54 -3.26 -9.60 -3.44
C ASP A 54 -3.91 -8.38 -2.76
N PRO A 55 -4.95 -8.56 -1.93
CA PRO A 55 -5.69 -7.44 -1.36
C PRO A 55 -4.85 -6.57 -0.42
N MET A 56 -3.77 -7.07 0.16
CA MET A 56 -2.94 -6.28 1.07
C MET A 56 -2.01 -5.34 0.37
N HIS A 57 -1.26 -5.83 -0.62
CA HIS A 57 -0.42 -4.98 -1.44
C HIS A 57 -1.27 -4.02 -2.26
N ASN A 58 -2.43 -4.48 -2.73
CA ASN A 58 -3.31 -3.65 -3.54
C ASN A 58 -4.08 -2.61 -2.71
N LEU A 59 -4.90 -3.05 -1.75
CA LEU A 59 -5.85 -2.17 -1.07
C LEU A 59 -5.17 -1.41 0.08
N LEU A 60 -4.32 -2.07 0.86
CA LEU A 60 -3.72 -1.47 2.06
C LEU A 60 -2.46 -0.68 1.70
N LEU A 61 -1.44 -1.36 1.18
CA LEU A 61 -0.17 -0.71 0.81
C LEU A 61 -0.23 0.04 -0.52
N GLY A 62 -1.27 -0.21 -1.31
CA GLY A 62 -1.51 0.47 -2.57
C GLY A 62 -2.48 1.64 -2.41
N VAL A 63 -3.76 1.35 -2.21
CA VAL A 63 -4.82 2.38 -2.16
C VAL A 63 -4.77 3.18 -0.86
N ALA A 64 -4.83 2.54 0.31
CA ALA A 64 -4.90 3.25 1.59
C ALA A 64 -3.60 4.06 1.86
N LYS A 65 -2.43 3.45 1.63
CA LYS A 65 -1.15 4.17 1.69
C LYS A 65 -1.08 5.33 0.71
N ASN A 66 -1.57 5.17 -0.52
CA ASN A 66 -1.59 6.27 -1.47
C ASN A 66 -2.46 7.43 -0.97
N GLN A 67 -3.66 7.12 -0.47
CA GLN A 67 -4.57 8.13 0.05
C GLN A 67 -3.96 8.85 1.25
N TRP A 68 -3.51 8.09 2.24
CA TRP A 68 -2.95 8.63 3.46
C TRP A 68 -1.65 9.40 3.18
N PHE A 69 -0.64 8.73 2.64
CA PHE A 69 0.70 9.30 2.56
C PHE A 69 0.88 10.19 1.34
N ALA A 70 0.68 9.63 0.13
CA ALA A 70 1.02 10.35 -1.11
C ALA A 70 0.05 11.49 -1.42
N ARG A 71 -1.22 11.37 -1.02
CA ARG A 71 -2.18 12.47 -1.18
C ARG A 71 -2.19 13.35 0.05
N TRP A 72 -2.43 12.85 1.25
CA TRP A 72 -2.66 13.77 2.36
C TRP A 72 -1.41 14.32 3.04
N ILE A 73 -0.36 13.51 3.19
CA ILE A 73 0.88 13.95 3.84
C ILE A 73 1.78 14.69 2.85
N GLU A 74 2.15 14.08 1.71
CA GLU A 74 3.11 14.67 0.78
C GLU A 74 2.62 15.97 0.12
N THR A 75 1.31 16.10 -0.11
CA THR A 75 0.76 17.34 -0.69
C THR A 75 0.44 18.40 0.37
N GLY A 76 0.56 18.07 1.65
CA GLY A 76 0.27 18.98 2.76
C GLY A 76 -1.23 19.25 2.97
N THR A 77 -2.10 18.30 2.60
CA THR A 77 -3.52 18.33 2.99
C THR A 77 -3.66 18.28 4.50
N LEU A 78 -2.95 17.34 5.15
CA LEU A 78 -2.85 17.21 6.60
C LEU A 78 -1.48 17.73 7.04
N ARG A 79 -1.44 18.86 7.74
CA ARG A 79 -0.17 19.51 8.12
C ARG A 79 0.26 19.06 9.51
N ALA A 80 1.57 18.92 9.66
CA ALA A 80 2.20 18.72 10.97
C ALA A 80 2.01 19.95 11.86
N ASN A 81 2.09 19.72 13.17
CA ASN A 81 1.97 20.79 14.14
C ASN A 81 3.07 21.84 13.93
N THR A 82 2.73 23.11 14.13
CA THR A 82 3.70 24.21 14.16
C THR A 82 3.81 24.71 15.60
N PRO A 83 4.99 25.17 16.07
CA PRO A 83 5.15 25.58 17.47
C PRO A 83 4.13 26.63 17.96
N GLN A 84 3.51 27.36 17.03
CA GLN A 84 2.55 28.42 17.29
C GLN A 84 1.09 28.04 17.01
N THR A 85 0.82 26.91 16.36
CA THR A 85 -0.56 26.55 15.97
C THR A 85 -0.71 25.03 15.82
N ALA A 86 -1.60 24.45 16.64
CA ALA A 86 -2.07 23.08 16.49
C ALA A 86 -2.74 22.89 15.12
N ARG A 87 -2.26 21.90 14.36
CA ARG A 87 -2.70 21.60 12.99
C ARG A 87 -3.44 20.27 12.91
N GLU A 88 -3.84 19.90 11.69
CA GLU A 88 -4.66 18.74 11.39
C GLU A 88 -4.10 17.45 12.02
N LEU A 89 -2.78 17.20 11.91
CA LEU A 89 -2.16 16.00 12.47
C LEU A 89 -2.16 15.97 14.00
N ASN A 90 -2.15 17.12 14.68
CA ASN A 90 -2.19 17.16 16.15
C ASN A 90 -3.50 16.58 16.68
N ILE A 91 -4.63 16.96 16.08
CA ILE A 91 -5.94 16.42 16.46
C ILE A 91 -5.99 14.91 16.25
N ILE A 92 -5.36 14.43 15.17
CA ILE A 92 -5.27 13.00 14.89
C ILE A 92 -4.41 12.29 15.93
N HIS A 93 -3.24 12.82 16.29
CA HIS A 93 -2.38 12.21 17.30
C HIS A 93 -3.01 12.23 18.69
N ASP A 94 -3.58 13.36 19.12
CA ASP A 94 -4.29 13.47 20.40
C ASP A 94 -5.42 12.43 20.47
N PHE A 95 -6.22 12.32 19.40
CA PHE A 95 -7.27 11.32 19.32
C PHE A 95 -6.73 9.89 19.38
N LEU A 96 -5.63 9.59 18.70
CA LEU A 96 -5.03 8.25 18.70
C LEU A 96 -4.38 7.90 20.04
N GLU A 97 -3.86 8.87 20.78
CA GLU A 97 -3.32 8.65 22.13
C GLU A 97 -4.43 8.30 23.14
N ASP A 98 -5.60 8.92 23.01
CA ASP A 98 -6.77 8.65 23.85
C ASP A 98 -7.60 7.44 23.40
N PHE A 99 -7.35 6.91 22.20
CA PHE A 99 -8.15 5.84 21.62
C PHE A 99 -7.80 4.46 22.21
N GLU A 100 -8.69 3.93 23.05
CA GLU A 100 -8.56 2.57 23.57
C GLU A 100 -8.88 1.52 22.51
N SER A 101 -7.85 0.80 22.06
CA SER A 101 -7.98 -0.32 21.13
C SER A 101 -7.82 -1.68 21.84
N PRO A 102 -8.72 -2.65 21.59
CA PRO A 102 -8.49 -4.01 22.08
C PRO A 102 -7.31 -4.66 21.34
N LEU A 103 -6.47 -5.38 22.09
CA LEU A 103 -5.23 -6.02 21.59
C LEU A 103 -5.40 -6.91 20.35
N TRP A 104 -6.58 -7.52 20.18
CA TRP A 104 -6.86 -8.39 19.04
C TRP A 104 -7.15 -7.65 17.73
N ALA A 105 -7.42 -6.33 17.78
CA ALA A 105 -7.82 -5.56 16.60
C ALA A 105 -6.64 -5.08 15.74
N GLY A 106 -5.46 -4.97 16.33
CA GLY A 106 -4.22 -4.58 15.64
C GLY A 106 -3.38 -3.58 16.43
N HIS A 107 -2.16 -3.33 15.96
CA HIS A 107 -1.29 -2.30 16.53
C HIS A 107 -1.81 -0.91 16.13
N LEU A 108 -2.01 -0.03 17.11
CA LEU A 108 -2.46 1.34 16.86
C LEU A 108 -1.25 2.24 16.55
N PRO A 109 -1.18 2.84 15.34
CA PRO A 109 -0.08 3.74 15.03
C PRO A 109 -0.34 5.12 15.65
N LEU A 110 0.44 5.52 16.66
CA LEU A 110 0.23 6.78 17.37
C LEU A 110 0.73 8.01 16.59
N ARG A 111 1.84 7.88 15.85
CA ARG A 111 2.54 8.99 15.18
C ARG A 111 2.38 8.95 13.67
N VAL A 112 1.14 8.93 13.19
CA VAL A 112 0.86 8.85 11.75
C VAL A 112 1.24 10.13 11.00
N GLY A 113 1.90 10.00 9.85
CA GLY A 113 2.16 11.12 8.94
C GLY A 113 3.37 11.99 9.29
N GLU A 114 4.13 11.64 10.32
CA GLU A 114 5.41 12.29 10.68
C GLU A 114 6.59 11.36 10.43
N ALA A 115 7.77 11.93 10.19
CA ALA A 115 9.00 11.15 10.01
C ALA A 115 9.30 10.23 11.21
N ALA A 116 8.92 10.65 12.42
CA ALA A 116 9.11 9.89 13.65
C ALA A 116 8.26 8.61 13.72
N GLY A 117 7.09 8.57 13.06
CA GLY A 117 6.23 7.38 13.05
C GLY A 117 6.54 6.37 11.95
N GLY A 118 7.49 6.67 11.06
CA GLY A 118 7.90 5.77 10.00
C GLY A 118 6.80 5.45 8.98
N SER A 119 7.02 4.36 8.23
CA SER A 119 6.02 3.84 7.29
C SER A 119 5.11 2.84 7.98
N LEU A 120 3.81 3.09 7.89
CA LEU A 120 2.79 2.17 8.40
C LEU A 120 2.82 0.84 7.63
N THR A 121 2.68 -0.24 8.38
CA THR A 121 2.49 -1.60 7.88
C THR A 121 1.08 -1.77 7.33
N ALA A 122 0.85 -2.86 6.58
CA ALA A 122 -0.47 -3.13 6.04
C ALA A 122 -1.52 -3.34 7.15
N ASP A 123 -1.15 -4.01 8.25
CA ASP A 123 -2.05 -4.24 9.38
C ASP A 123 -2.42 -2.93 10.09
N GLU A 124 -1.44 -2.03 10.27
CA GLU A 124 -1.68 -0.69 10.81
C GLU A 124 -2.58 0.14 9.89
N TYR A 125 -2.38 0.09 8.56
CA TYR A 125 -3.29 0.74 7.61
C TYR A 125 -4.71 0.17 7.68
N LYS A 126 -4.84 -1.15 7.75
CA LYS A 126 -6.14 -1.83 7.88
C LYS A 126 -6.85 -1.36 9.13
N PHE A 127 -6.19 -1.46 10.28
CA PHE A 127 -6.76 -1.11 11.56
C PHE A 127 -7.08 0.38 11.67
N ALA A 128 -6.11 1.24 11.37
CA ALA A 128 -6.29 2.69 11.44
C ALA A 128 -7.42 3.18 10.53
N THR A 129 -7.46 2.72 9.28
CA THR A 129 -8.46 3.17 8.29
C THR A 129 -9.87 2.68 8.62
N THR A 130 -10.02 1.46 9.15
CA THR A 130 -11.34 0.88 9.44
C THR A 130 -11.89 1.19 10.83
N GLY A 131 -11.06 1.73 11.72
CA GLY A 131 -11.43 2.13 13.08
C GLY A 131 -11.20 3.63 13.32
N PRO A 132 -10.09 4.01 13.96
CA PRO A 132 -9.90 5.36 14.51
C PRO A 132 -9.90 6.46 13.45
N LEU A 133 -9.29 6.25 12.28
CA LEU A 133 -9.25 7.29 11.23
C LEU A 133 -10.63 7.57 10.65
N ALA A 134 -11.50 6.56 10.56
CA ALA A 134 -12.87 6.75 10.10
C ALA A 134 -13.67 7.66 11.03
N ILE A 135 -13.26 7.80 12.30
CA ILE A 135 -13.91 8.67 13.29
C ILE A 135 -13.31 10.08 13.23
N VAL A 136 -11.98 10.20 13.27
CA VAL A 136 -11.32 11.51 13.43
C VAL A 136 -11.22 12.31 12.12
N ILE A 137 -11.12 11.66 10.96
CA ILE A 137 -10.96 12.37 9.67
C ILE A 137 -12.13 13.30 9.34
N PRO A 138 -13.41 12.90 9.50
CA PRO A 138 -14.53 13.82 9.32
C PRO A 138 -14.45 15.05 10.22
N LEU A 139 -14.04 14.90 11.48
CA LEU A 139 -13.89 16.00 12.44
C LEU A 139 -12.79 16.98 12.01
N VAL A 140 -11.66 16.44 11.51
CA VAL A 140 -10.57 17.25 10.95
C VAL A 140 -11.05 18.02 9.71
N TRP A 141 -11.81 17.36 8.82
CA TRP A 141 -12.36 18.00 7.64
C TRP A 141 -13.34 19.13 7.98
N GLU A 142 -14.28 18.89 8.89
CA GLU A 142 -15.23 19.90 9.33
C GLU A 142 -14.52 21.14 9.90
N ARG A 143 -13.46 20.94 10.69
CA ARG A 143 -12.73 22.03 11.34
C ARG A 143 -11.85 22.84 10.37
N PHE A 144 -11.15 22.19 9.46
CA PHE A 144 -10.10 22.84 8.65
C PHE A 144 -10.48 23.12 7.20
N LEU A 145 -11.57 22.56 6.68
CA LEU A 145 -12.05 22.81 5.31
C LEU A 145 -12.34 24.30 5.05
N PRO A 146 -13.02 25.06 5.93
CA PRO A 146 -13.26 26.49 5.68
C PRO A 146 -11.97 27.33 5.63
N GLU A 147 -10.95 26.95 6.41
CA GLU A 147 -9.62 27.56 6.31
C GLU A 147 -8.99 27.24 4.95
N ALA A 148 -9.07 25.98 4.51
CA ALA A 148 -8.49 25.52 3.25
C ALA A 148 -9.08 26.23 2.02
N GLU A 149 -10.40 26.42 2.02
CA GLU A 149 -11.11 27.12 0.96
C GLU A 149 -10.71 28.61 0.90
N ARG A 150 -10.57 29.27 2.05
CA ARG A 150 -10.09 30.66 2.12
C ARG A 150 -8.64 30.78 1.66
N ASP A 151 -7.77 29.89 2.09
CA ASP A 151 -6.37 29.85 1.66
C ASP A 151 -6.26 29.69 0.14
N HIS A 152 -7.06 28.78 -0.43
CA HIS A 152 -7.10 28.55 -1.86
C HIS A 152 -7.64 29.77 -2.62
N ALA A 153 -8.76 30.36 -2.17
CA ALA A 153 -9.30 31.57 -2.78
C ALA A 153 -8.29 32.73 -2.78
N ASN A 154 -7.56 32.91 -1.67
CA ASN A 154 -6.49 33.90 -1.56
C ASN A 154 -5.33 33.59 -2.52
N ALA A 155 -4.95 32.32 -2.66
CA ALA A 155 -3.90 31.89 -3.58
C ALA A 155 -4.31 32.12 -5.04
N VAL A 156 -5.56 31.79 -5.41
CA VAL A 156 -6.15 32.06 -6.73
C VAL A 156 -6.15 33.55 -7.04
N ALA A 157 -6.55 34.40 -6.09
CA ALA A 157 -6.55 35.85 -6.27
C ALA A 157 -5.14 36.43 -6.47
N ARG A 158 -4.12 35.86 -5.81
CA ARG A 158 -2.71 36.30 -5.92
C ARG A 158 -1.99 35.72 -7.14
N HIS A 159 -2.46 34.61 -7.69
CA HIS A 159 -1.78 33.88 -8.77
C HIS A 159 -1.54 34.73 -10.04
N PRO A 160 -2.51 35.52 -10.56
CA PRO A 160 -2.26 36.37 -11.73
C PRO A 160 -1.13 37.39 -11.52
N ALA A 161 -1.05 37.99 -10.33
CA ALA A 161 0.02 38.92 -9.99
C ALA A 161 1.38 38.22 -9.94
N ALA A 162 1.44 37.02 -9.34
CA ALA A 162 2.64 36.19 -9.31
C ALA A 162 3.11 35.76 -10.72
N VAL A 163 2.18 35.40 -11.61
CA VAL A 163 2.48 35.07 -13.02
C VAL A 163 3.02 36.29 -13.78
N SER A 164 2.45 37.47 -13.55
CA SER A 164 2.93 38.72 -14.15
C SER A 164 4.35 39.06 -13.68
N GLU A 165 4.63 38.94 -12.39
CA GLU A 165 5.96 39.15 -11.82
C GLU A 165 6.97 38.12 -12.33
N TYR A 166 6.58 36.85 -12.43
CA TYR A 166 7.38 35.79 -13.02
C TYR A 166 7.76 36.11 -14.47
N LYS A 167 6.80 36.51 -15.31
CA LYS A 167 7.05 36.90 -16.70
C LYS A 167 8.04 38.06 -16.80
N LYS A 168 7.97 39.05 -15.90
CA LYS A 168 8.95 40.15 -15.83
C LYS A 168 10.35 39.64 -15.48
N LYS A 169 10.47 38.81 -14.45
CA LYS A 169 11.76 38.22 -14.03
C LYS A 169 12.33 37.30 -15.11
N LEU A 170 11.48 36.57 -15.83
CA LEU A 170 11.89 35.68 -16.92
C LEU A 170 12.54 36.46 -18.06
N LYS A 171 11.90 37.57 -18.50
CA LYS A 171 12.47 38.47 -19.51
C LYS A 171 13.80 39.08 -19.07
N ALA A 172 13.91 39.49 -17.79
CA ALA A 172 15.15 40.04 -17.25
C ALA A 172 16.28 38.98 -17.24
N TRP A 173 15.95 37.75 -16.87
CA TRP A 173 16.87 36.62 -16.91
C TRP A 173 17.31 36.28 -18.34
N GLU A 174 16.38 36.23 -19.31
CA GLU A 174 16.70 35.99 -20.73
C GLU A 174 17.66 37.06 -21.29
N LEU A 175 17.47 38.32 -20.89
CA LEU A 175 18.37 39.42 -21.28
C LEU A 175 19.77 39.28 -20.63
N ALA A 176 19.84 38.87 -19.37
CA ALA A 176 21.11 38.63 -18.67
C ALA A 176 21.89 37.46 -19.29
N GLN A 177 21.20 36.38 -19.68
CA GLN A 177 21.80 35.25 -20.39
C GLN A 177 22.36 35.66 -21.76
N LYS A 178 21.64 36.50 -22.53
CA LYS A 178 22.15 37.06 -23.80
C LYS A 178 23.41 37.91 -23.63
N LYS A 179 23.59 38.55 -22.47
CA LYS A 179 24.80 39.31 -22.12
C LYS A 179 25.92 38.45 -21.53
N GLY A 180 25.75 37.13 -21.44
CA GLY A 180 26.75 36.20 -20.91
C GLY A 180 26.83 36.18 -19.37
N ASP A 181 25.90 36.81 -18.66
CA ASP A 181 25.89 36.85 -17.20
C ASP A 181 25.25 35.58 -16.61
N LYS A 182 26.10 34.70 -16.08
CA LYS A 182 25.71 33.43 -15.46
C LYS A 182 25.32 33.58 -13.98
N THR A 183 25.44 34.77 -13.39
CA THR A 183 25.13 35.00 -11.97
C THR A 183 23.62 35.05 -11.70
N VAL A 184 22.83 35.46 -12.70
CA VAL A 184 21.37 35.57 -12.58
C VAL A 184 20.71 34.19 -12.77
N ARG A 185 20.07 33.68 -11.72
CA ARG A 185 19.37 32.38 -11.75
C ARG A 185 18.02 32.47 -12.46
N LYS A 186 17.63 31.38 -13.13
CA LYS A 186 16.32 31.26 -13.78
C LYS A 186 15.21 31.38 -12.72
N PRO A 187 14.24 32.29 -12.89
CA PRO A 187 13.14 32.40 -11.95
C PRO A 187 12.29 31.13 -11.96
N ARG A 188 11.77 30.75 -10.79
CA ARG A 188 10.88 29.60 -10.65
C ARG A 188 9.47 29.98 -11.09
N GLU A 189 8.86 29.13 -11.89
CA GLU A 189 7.46 29.30 -12.30
C GLU A 189 6.53 29.22 -11.08
N PRO A 190 5.59 30.17 -10.91
CA PRO A 190 4.56 30.08 -9.90
C PRO A 190 3.77 28.77 -10.10
N LYS A 191 3.65 27.96 -9.05
CA LYS A 191 2.80 26.78 -9.10
C LYS A 191 1.34 27.24 -9.14
N GLU A 192 0.53 26.52 -9.92
CA GLU A 192 -0.91 26.75 -9.90
C GLU A 192 -1.47 26.52 -8.47
N PRO A 193 -2.39 27.38 -8.02
CA PRO A 193 -3.02 27.21 -6.72
C PRO A 193 -3.84 25.93 -6.74
N VAL A 194 -3.48 24.98 -5.89
CA VAL A 194 -4.24 23.73 -5.71
C VAL A 194 -4.96 23.81 -4.37
N GLN A 195 -6.23 23.42 -4.35
CA GLN A 195 -7.00 23.32 -3.11
C GLN A 195 -6.51 22.10 -2.32
N ARG A 196 -6.02 22.32 -1.09
CA ARG A 196 -5.44 21.24 -0.26
C ARG A 196 -6.46 20.25 0.28
N MET A 197 -7.64 20.72 0.67
CA MET A 197 -8.76 19.92 1.20
C MET A 197 -9.99 20.23 0.37
N ARG A 198 -10.59 19.21 -0.24
CA ARG A 198 -11.80 19.34 -1.06
C ARG A 198 -13.02 18.88 -0.27
N ALA A 199 -14.16 19.51 -0.53
CA ALA A 199 -15.43 19.09 0.05
C ALA A 199 -15.80 17.67 -0.42
N GLY A 200 -16.23 16.82 0.51
CA GLY A 200 -16.62 15.44 0.25
C GLY A 200 -15.48 14.43 0.24
N GLU A 201 -14.22 14.84 0.42
CA GLU A 201 -13.09 13.91 0.63
C GLU A 201 -13.23 13.10 1.92
N ASP A 202 -13.79 13.71 2.97
CA ASP A 202 -14.19 13.04 4.21
C ASP A 202 -15.21 11.93 3.94
N ARG A 203 -16.26 12.21 3.16
CA ARG A 203 -17.27 11.22 2.79
C ARG A 203 -16.70 10.13 1.90
N ASN A 204 -15.81 10.48 0.97
CA ASN A 204 -15.11 9.50 0.14
C ASN A 204 -14.15 8.65 0.96
N PHE A 205 -13.50 9.21 1.98
CA PHE A 205 -12.70 8.45 2.91
C PHE A 205 -13.56 7.55 3.80
N LEU A 206 -14.70 8.02 4.29
CA LEU A 206 -15.68 7.17 4.99
C LEU A 206 -16.19 6.06 4.10
N ARG A 207 -16.45 6.36 2.81
CA ARG A 207 -16.77 5.34 1.81
C ARG A 207 -15.59 4.41 1.56
N LEU A 208 -14.34 4.87 1.65
CA LEU A 208 -13.14 4.03 1.56
C LEU A 208 -12.93 3.17 2.82
N ALA A 209 -13.25 3.69 4.00
CA ALA A 209 -13.15 2.97 5.27
C ALA A 209 -14.27 1.94 5.39
N ALA A 210 -15.50 2.38 5.12
CA ALA A 210 -16.66 1.51 4.93
C ALA A 210 -16.40 0.55 3.79
N ALA A 211 -15.75 0.99 2.71
CA ALA A 211 -15.23 0.13 1.67
C ALA A 211 -14.26 -0.85 2.31
N LEU A 212 -13.02 -0.58 2.68
CA LEU A 212 -12.10 -1.56 3.26
C LEU A 212 -12.75 -2.55 4.27
N LYS A 213 -13.78 -2.12 5.02
CA LYS A 213 -14.68 -2.96 5.82
C LYS A 213 -15.68 -3.84 5.04
N ILE A 214 -16.36 -3.30 4.02
CA ILE A 214 -17.28 -3.93 3.04
C ILE A 214 -16.55 -4.60 1.87
N LEU A 215 -15.28 -4.26 1.61
CA LEU A 215 -14.77 -4.02 0.27
C LEU A 215 -13.30 -4.48 0.07
N VAL A 216 -13.02 -5.73 -0.26
CA VAL A 216 -13.99 -6.82 -0.46
C VAL A 216 -15.13 -6.48 -1.49
N GLY A 217 -15.04 -5.43 -2.39
CA GLY A 217 -16.24 -4.92 -3.17
C GLY A 217 -16.41 -3.47 -3.82
N SER A 218 -15.42 -2.80 -4.46
CA SER A 218 -15.31 -1.45 -5.19
C SER A 218 -15.59 0.04 -4.70
N SER A 219 -14.61 0.96 -5.01
CA SER A 219 -14.64 2.42 -5.41
C SER A 219 -14.14 3.52 -4.41
N MET A 220 -13.55 4.69 -4.76
CA MET A 220 -13.67 5.66 -5.88
C MET A 220 -12.43 6.59 -6.04
N TYR A 221 -12.20 7.23 -7.23
CA TYR A 221 -11.74 8.64 -7.49
C TYR A 221 -11.92 9.00 -9.00
N GLY A 222 -11.74 10.27 -9.39
CA GLY A 222 -11.75 10.73 -10.80
C GLY A 222 -10.59 10.15 -11.63
N ALA A 223 -10.76 10.06 -12.96
CA ALA A 223 -9.86 9.30 -13.85
C ALA A 223 -8.38 9.72 -13.75
N ASP A 224 -8.10 11.01 -13.56
CA ASP A 224 -6.74 11.56 -13.55
C ASP A 224 -5.93 11.20 -12.30
N GLU A 225 -6.59 10.77 -11.22
CA GLU A 225 -5.96 10.48 -9.93
C GLU A 225 -5.87 8.96 -9.65
N MET A 226 -6.33 8.11 -10.58
CA MET A 226 -6.35 6.65 -10.42
C MET A 226 -4.95 6.04 -10.64
N LYS A 227 -4.40 5.44 -9.58
CA LYS A 227 -3.26 4.50 -9.70
C LYS A 227 -3.70 3.12 -10.24
N PRO A 228 -2.80 2.33 -10.88
CA PRO A 228 -3.10 0.98 -11.36
C PRO A 228 -3.76 0.07 -10.31
N ASN A 229 -3.37 0.20 -9.03
CA ASN A 229 -3.98 -0.55 -7.93
C ASN A 229 -5.49 -0.33 -7.82
N HIS A 230 -5.99 0.87 -8.10
CA HIS A 230 -7.44 1.16 -8.08
C HIS A 230 -8.17 0.42 -9.20
N HIS A 231 -7.55 0.25 -10.37
CA HIS A 231 -8.08 -0.61 -11.42
C HIS A 231 -8.07 -2.06 -10.96
N TRP A 232 -6.97 -2.55 -10.39
CA TRP A 232 -6.88 -3.93 -9.92
C TRP A 232 -7.87 -4.27 -8.80
N ALA A 233 -8.22 -3.30 -7.94
CA ALA A 233 -9.24 -3.46 -6.91
C ALA A 233 -10.63 -3.82 -7.49
N VAL A 234 -10.92 -3.48 -8.76
CA VAL A 234 -12.20 -3.84 -9.41
C VAL A 234 -12.31 -5.33 -9.72
N HIS A 235 -11.18 -6.06 -9.73
CA HIS A 235 -11.15 -7.51 -9.97
C HIS A 235 -11.36 -8.33 -8.70
N VAL A 236 -11.16 -7.72 -7.52
CA VAL A 236 -11.31 -8.39 -6.21
C VAL A 236 -12.68 -9.07 -6.03
N PRO A 237 -13.82 -8.48 -6.43
CA PRO A 237 -15.12 -9.15 -6.30
C PRO A 237 -15.23 -10.43 -7.13
N ALA A 238 -14.65 -10.46 -8.33
CA ALA A 238 -14.61 -11.67 -9.15
C ALA A 238 -13.72 -12.73 -8.50
N GLN A 239 -12.56 -12.32 -7.95
CA GLN A 239 -11.65 -13.22 -7.25
C GLN A 239 -12.24 -13.81 -5.96
N ILE A 240 -13.09 -13.07 -5.24
CA ILE A 240 -13.80 -13.62 -4.08
C ILE A 240 -14.79 -14.71 -4.49
N ARG A 241 -15.44 -14.57 -5.66
CA ARG A 241 -16.34 -15.61 -6.17
C ARG A 241 -15.58 -16.85 -6.62
N ASP A 242 -14.39 -16.67 -7.21
CA ASP A 242 -13.57 -17.76 -7.73
C ASP A 242 -12.75 -18.49 -6.64
N TYR A 243 -12.20 -17.75 -5.67
CA TYR A 243 -11.24 -18.27 -4.68
C TYR A 243 -11.76 -18.29 -3.23
N GLY A 244 -12.97 -17.77 -2.99
CA GLY A 244 -13.58 -17.71 -1.66
C GLY A 244 -13.18 -16.45 -0.87
N PRO A 245 -13.28 -16.48 0.47
CA PRO A 245 -13.03 -15.30 1.31
C PRO A 245 -11.62 -14.73 1.10
N VAL A 246 -11.48 -13.39 1.20
CA VAL A 246 -10.20 -12.66 1.05
C VAL A 246 -9.06 -13.26 1.87
N TYR A 247 -9.35 -13.72 3.09
CA TYR A 247 -8.36 -14.37 3.97
C TYR A 247 -7.78 -15.68 3.41
N GLY A 248 -8.45 -16.32 2.45
CA GLY A 248 -8.02 -17.57 1.83
C GLY A 248 -6.91 -17.40 0.79
N PHE A 249 -6.83 -16.24 0.12
CA PHE A 249 -5.86 -15.99 -0.95
C PHE A 249 -4.94 -14.78 -0.72
N TRP A 250 -5.09 -14.10 0.42
CA TRP A 250 -4.20 -13.01 0.81
C TRP A 250 -2.79 -13.55 1.15
N ALA A 251 -1.77 -12.91 0.59
CA ALA A 251 -0.34 -13.15 0.79
C ALA A 251 0.21 -13.02 2.24
N PHE A 252 -0.58 -12.65 3.25
CA PHE A 252 -0.09 -12.54 4.64
C PHE A 252 0.53 -13.86 5.14
N LEU A 253 -0.12 -14.98 4.84
CA LEU A 253 0.39 -16.30 5.21
C LEU A 253 1.71 -16.60 4.49
N THR A 254 1.78 -16.32 3.18
CA THR A 254 2.99 -16.54 2.39
C THR A 254 4.14 -15.63 2.83
N GLU A 255 3.87 -14.39 3.23
CA GLU A 255 4.90 -13.50 3.79
C GLU A 255 5.41 -13.98 5.14
N ARG A 256 4.53 -14.48 6.01
CA ARG A 256 4.93 -15.07 7.28
C ARG A 256 5.79 -16.32 7.05
N LEU A 257 5.44 -17.15 6.07
CA LEU A 257 6.27 -18.28 5.65
C LEU A 257 7.61 -17.80 5.10
N ASN A 258 7.65 -16.75 4.27
CA ASN A 258 8.90 -16.16 3.78
C ASN A 258 9.78 -15.68 4.95
N LYS A 259 9.20 -15.12 6.02
CA LYS A 259 9.94 -14.75 7.23
C LYS A 259 10.53 -15.98 7.94
N VAL A 260 9.78 -17.09 8.02
CA VAL A 260 10.31 -18.35 8.54
C VAL A 260 11.48 -18.84 7.69
N LEU A 261 11.33 -18.81 6.36
CA LEU A 261 12.39 -19.21 5.42
C LEU A 261 13.65 -18.34 5.58
N LYS A 262 13.49 -17.02 5.69
CA LYS A 262 14.60 -16.06 5.89
C LYS A 262 15.35 -16.27 7.21
N ASN A 263 14.68 -16.79 8.24
CA ASN A 263 15.28 -17.04 9.54
C ASN A 263 16.01 -18.38 9.63
N MET A 264 15.91 -19.23 8.60
CA MET A 264 16.68 -20.47 8.56
C MET A 264 18.15 -20.18 8.29
N ASN A 265 19.02 -20.79 9.08
CA ASN A 265 20.44 -20.66 8.88
C ASN A 265 20.83 -21.31 7.56
N SER A 266 21.43 -20.53 6.66
CA SER A 266 21.87 -21.02 5.36
C SER A 266 23.27 -20.51 5.07
N ASN A 267 24.01 -21.26 4.25
CA ASN A 267 25.35 -20.88 3.81
C ASN A 267 25.35 -19.82 2.69
N ASN A 268 24.17 -19.27 2.30
CA ASN A 268 23.97 -18.26 1.26
C ASN A 268 24.57 -18.61 -0.12
N TRP A 269 24.70 -19.89 -0.45
CA TRP A 269 25.23 -20.30 -1.76
C TRP A 269 24.14 -20.23 -2.83
N GLY A 270 24.37 -19.40 -3.85
CA GLY A 270 23.45 -19.23 -4.98
C GLY A 270 23.42 -20.44 -5.93
N GLY A 271 22.67 -20.31 -7.03
CA GLY A 271 22.60 -21.33 -8.09
C GLY A 271 21.74 -22.56 -7.75
N GLY A 272 20.68 -22.40 -6.95
CA GLY A 272 19.75 -23.49 -6.60
C GLY A 272 20.08 -24.21 -5.28
N LEU A 273 21.25 -23.96 -4.69
CA LEU A 273 21.71 -24.63 -3.46
C LEU A 273 21.06 -24.05 -2.19
N LEU A 274 20.72 -22.76 -2.22
CA LEU A 274 19.99 -22.08 -1.15
C LEU A 274 18.60 -22.68 -0.99
N GLU A 275 17.89 -22.88 -2.09
CA GLU A 275 16.54 -23.44 -2.15
C GLU A 275 16.52 -24.88 -1.62
N VAL A 276 17.51 -25.70 -1.99
CA VAL A 276 17.66 -27.07 -1.47
C VAL A 276 17.90 -27.07 0.04
N SER A 277 18.74 -26.15 0.53
CA SER A 277 19.05 -26.03 1.96
C SER A 277 17.81 -25.60 2.75
N MET A 278 17.09 -24.57 2.27
CA MET A 278 15.82 -24.13 2.86
C MET A 278 14.78 -25.25 2.87
N MET A 279 14.65 -26.02 1.79
CA MET A 279 13.69 -27.13 1.71
C MET A 279 14.02 -28.24 2.72
N ARG A 280 15.30 -28.60 2.87
CA ARG A 280 15.75 -29.62 3.83
C ARG A 280 15.49 -29.18 5.27
N GLU A 281 15.82 -27.94 5.61
CA GLU A 281 15.58 -27.40 6.96
C GLU A 281 14.09 -27.28 7.26
N PHE A 282 13.28 -26.81 6.31
CA PHE A 282 11.83 -26.79 6.47
C PHE A 282 11.26 -28.20 6.72
N HIS A 283 11.75 -29.20 5.98
CA HIS A 283 11.34 -30.58 6.18
C HIS A 283 11.71 -31.11 7.58
N ARG A 284 12.93 -30.84 8.05
CA ARG A 284 13.37 -31.20 9.41
C ARG A 284 12.50 -30.54 10.48
N MET A 285 12.21 -29.25 10.34
CA MET A 285 11.33 -28.53 11.26
C MET A 285 9.92 -29.14 11.32
N LYS A 286 9.36 -29.54 10.18
CA LYS A 286 8.05 -30.20 10.12
C LYS A 286 8.06 -31.58 10.75
N GLN A 287 9.10 -32.38 10.51
CA GLN A 287 9.25 -33.68 11.16
C GLN A 287 9.36 -33.53 12.68
N LEU A 288 10.19 -32.60 13.16
CA LEU A 288 10.34 -32.34 14.60
C LEU A 288 9.03 -31.88 15.23
N GLY A 289 8.32 -30.94 14.60
CA GLY A 289 7.00 -30.49 15.06
C GLY A 289 5.99 -31.63 15.15
N ALA A 290 5.94 -32.50 14.14
CA ALA A 290 5.05 -33.66 14.13
C ALA A 290 5.41 -34.71 15.19
N MET A 291 6.68 -34.83 15.57
CA MET A 291 7.10 -35.68 16.69
C MET A 291 6.67 -35.09 18.04
N VAL A 292 6.89 -33.77 18.23
CA VAL A 292 6.51 -33.07 19.47
C VAL A 292 4.99 -33.06 19.68
N CYS A 293 4.19 -32.78 18.64
CA CYS A 293 2.73 -32.81 18.74
C CYS A 293 2.22 -34.20 19.16
N ARG A 294 2.74 -35.28 18.56
CA ARG A 294 2.38 -36.65 18.93
C ARG A 294 2.77 -37.00 20.36
N ALA A 295 3.93 -36.53 20.83
CA ALA A 295 4.35 -36.72 22.21
C ALA A 295 3.44 -35.96 23.20
N LEU A 296 3.01 -34.74 22.85
CA LEU A 296 2.08 -33.95 23.67
C LEU A 296 0.69 -34.59 23.73
N GLU A 297 0.17 -35.07 22.60
CA GLU A 297 -1.11 -35.80 22.56
C GLU A 297 -1.07 -37.06 23.45
N PHE A 298 0.05 -37.81 23.41
CA PHE A 298 0.26 -38.95 24.29
C PHE A 298 0.28 -38.54 25.77
N PHE A 299 0.99 -37.46 26.12
CA PHE A 299 1.03 -36.94 27.49
C PHE A 299 -0.33 -36.49 28.00
N VAL A 300 -1.09 -35.76 27.17
CA VAL A 300 -2.47 -35.35 27.50
C VAL A 300 -3.34 -36.56 27.74
N TRP A 301 -3.26 -37.57 26.85
CA TRP A 301 -4.02 -38.81 27.00
C TRP A 301 -3.68 -39.56 28.30
N VAL A 302 -2.39 -39.68 28.65
CA VAL A 302 -1.94 -40.29 29.92
C VAL A 302 -2.51 -39.53 31.12
N LEU A 303 -2.40 -38.21 31.12
CA LEU A 303 -2.91 -37.38 32.23
C LEU A 303 -4.43 -37.50 32.38
N THR A 304 -5.18 -37.45 31.27
CA THR A 304 -6.64 -37.64 31.31
C THR A 304 -7.05 -39.02 31.80
N SER A 305 -6.26 -40.06 31.48
CA SER A 305 -6.53 -41.43 31.93
C SER A 305 -6.25 -41.60 33.43
N ILE A 306 -5.18 -41.00 33.95
CA ILE A 306 -4.85 -41.01 35.38
C ILE A 306 -5.92 -40.25 36.20
N ILE A 307 -6.40 -39.11 35.70
CA ILE A 307 -7.46 -38.33 36.36
C ILE A 307 -8.77 -39.14 36.38
N ALA A 308 -9.15 -39.75 35.25
CA ALA A 308 -10.34 -40.59 35.17
C ALA A 308 -10.29 -41.80 36.13
N GLU A 309 -9.13 -42.44 36.27
CA GLU A 309 -8.95 -43.54 37.22
C GLU A 309 -9.04 -43.07 38.68
N ARG A 310 -8.53 -41.86 38.98
CA ARG A 310 -8.63 -41.25 40.32
C ARG A 310 -10.07 -40.89 40.70
N ASP A 311 -10.85 -40.35 39.77
CA ASP A 311 -12.26 -39.98 40.02
C ASP A 311 -13.19 -41.21 40.13
N SER A 312 -12.71 -42.39 39.70
CA SER A 312 -13.45 -43.66 39.79
C SER A 312 -13.22 -44.47 41.08
N ARG A 313 -12.32 -44.01 41.97
CA ARG A 313 -12.03 -44.61 43.29
C ARG A 313 -12.61 -43.76 44.41
#